data_AF-A0AAI9S6F0-F1
#
_entry.id   AF-A0AAI9S6F0-F1
#
_cell.length_a   1.000
_cell.length_b   1.000
_cell.length_c   1.000
_cell.angle_alpha   90.00
_cell.angle_beta   90.00
_cell.angle_gamma   90.00
#
_symmetry.space_group_name_H-M   'P 1'
#
loop_
_entity.id
_entity.type
_entity.pdbx_description
1 polymer ?
#
loop_
_entity_poly.entity_id
_entity_poly.type
_entity_poly.pdbx_seq_one_letter_code
_entity_poly.pdbx_strand_id
1 'polypeptide(L)'
;MKNYIVSLSKRVLLLSGALAIFAACDDGDLGDIYKGNSSGEYVSDVNWTDAADKSTGTYIKYFYENASGRNTFCGSIYWEKPNTPETGEPTSTGGSGGWSQGHALDVITDAYIRHANNPEYQTYLYENIMKPFLPAFDDWNEHCGYGGKDFWNNFYDDMEWMALASLRVYELTGDPDYYSALMKMWNHIKGAKNDYKGAGGMAWKTDAPASRMSCSNGPGCLLAMKLYQLTIKEAKDGWEEQAAYYLNFAKEVYNWMTAYLCDISTGQVYDNLSIKDDGTPGDPDKVALSYNQGTFMAAALELYNATGEEEYLRNAVAFGSYQVNKKMDSNYPVFSGEGNSGDNLLFRGIFVRYFLDMVKQPTNSLYPEKTKNKFIAALRSCSDVLWTLAHPEGYYVWEYDWAKAPAFGNRDNREDRLTISLNAEVPGATMIEIRARYEDWVQGKATEKANWVGPDFGKKAEE
;
A
#
# COMPACT_ATOMS: atom_id res chain seq x y z
N MET A 1 13.79 -30.45 64.60
CA MET A 1 12.87 -31.25 63.76
C MET A 1 11.54 -30.49 63.73
N LYS A 2 10.97 -29.99 62.64
CA LYS A 2 11.12 -30.15 61.18
C LYS A 2 10.62 -28.85 60.51
N ASN A 3 11.42 -28.33 59.58
CA ASN A 3 11.09 -27.82 58.24
C ASN A 3 9.91 -26.86 58.01
N TYR A 4 10.30 -25.63 57.64
CA TYR A 4 9.61 -24.72 56.73
C TYR A 4 9.42 -25.36 55.34
N ILE A 5 8.36 -24.98 54.62
CA ILE A 5 8.39 -24.40 53.25
C ILE A 5 6.96 -23.95 52.89
N VAL A 6 6.85 -22.67 52.59
CA VAL A 6 5.67 -21.97 52.09
C VAL A 6 5.56 -22.21 50.58
N SER A 7 4.33 -22.48 50.13
CA SER A 7 3.93 -22.61 48.73
C SER A 7 4.25 -21.33 47.94
N LEU A 8 5.17 -21.41 46.98
CA LEU A 8 5.48 -20.36 46.01
C LEU A 8 4.54 -20.50 44.81
N SER A 9 3.73 -19.47 44.58
CA SER A 9 3.00 -19.26 43.32
C SER A 9 3.98 -19.04 42.18
N LYS A 10 3.87 -19.86 41.12
CA LYS A 10 4.64 -19.70 39.89
C LYS A 10 4.11 -18.50 39.10
N ARG A 11 4.61 -17.30 39.40
CA ARG A 11 4.68 -16.21 38.42
C ARG A 11 5.83 -16.52 37.47
N VAL A 12 5.51 -16.81 36.21
CA VAL A 12 6.50 -16.88 35.14
C VAL A 12 6.90 -15.44 34.82
N LEU A 13 8.06 -15.02 35.31
CA LEU A 13 8.79 -13.87 34.78
C LEU A 13 9.34 -14.29 33.41
N LEU A 14 8.72 -13.82 32.33
CA LEU A 14 9.37 -13.75 31.03
C LEU A 14 10.35 -12.58 31.08
N LEU A 15 11.63 -12.88 31.35
CA LEU A 15 12.71 -11.94 31.13
C LEU A 15 12.84 -11.72 29.61
N SER A 16 12.52 -10.51 29.18
CA SER A 16 12.86 -9.94 27.89
C SER A 16 14.39 -9.81 27.76
N GLY A 17 15.03 -10.89 27.33
CA GLY A 17 16.41 -10.86 26.84
C GLY A 17 16.43 -10.39 25.40
N ALA A 18 16.27 -9.09 25.17
CA ALA A 18 16.58 -8.48 23.87
C ALA A 18 18.10 -8.56 23.68
N LEU A 19 18.57 -9.61 23.01
CA LEU A 19 19.92 -9.63 22.46
C LEU A 19 19.92 -8.64 21.29
N ALA A 20 20.40 -7.41 21.53
CA ALA A 20 20.64 -6.43 20.49
C ALA A 20 21.78 -6.94 19.58
N ILE A 21 21.44 -7.80 18.63
CA ILE A 21 22.32 -8.11 17.51
C ILE A 21 22.25 -6.90 16.60
N PHE A 22 23.32 -6.11 16.59
CA PHE A 22 23.56 -5.09 15.58
C PHE A 22 23.82 -5.78 14.24
N ALA A 23 22.76 -6.28 13.60
CA ALA A 23 22.78 -6.53 12.18
C ALA A 23 22.74 -5.17 11.50
N ALA A 24 23.91 -4.66 11.11
CA ALA A 24 23.96 -3.73 10.00
C ALA A 24 23.29 -4.46 8.85
N CYS A 25 22.13 -3.97 8.39
CA CYS A 25 21.61 -4.38 7.10
C CYS A 25 22.77 -4.23 6.12
N ASP A 26 23.09 -5.29 5.38
CA ASP A 26 23.99 -5.18 4.24
C ASP A 26 23.31 -4.20 3.29
N ASP A 27 23.70 -2.92 3.37
CA ASP A 27 23.15 -1.79 2.63
C ASP A 27 23.57 -1.93 1.16
N GLY A 28 23.19 -3.04 0.52
CA GLY A 28 23.88 -3.66 -0.60
C GLY A 28 24.27 -2.69 -1.70
N ASP A 29 25.26 -3.05 -2.48
CA ASP A 29 25.70 -2.25 -3.63
C ASP A 29 24.54 -1.93 -4.60
N LEU A 30 24.67 -0.87 -5.40
CA LEU A 30 23.75 -0.57 -6.52
C LEU A 30 23.62 -1.75 -7.48
N GLY A 31 24.56 -2.70 -7.47
CA GLY A 31 24.48 -3.96 -8.20
C GLY A 31 23.25 -4.83 -7.91
N ASP A 32 22.53 -4.62 -6.79
CA ASP A 32 21.24 -5.29 -6.56
C ASP A 32 20.09 -4.73 -7.41
N ILE A 33 20.19 -3.46 -7.83
CA ILE A 33 19.23 -2.78 -8.69
C ILE A 33 19.56 -3.05 -10.16
N TYR A 34 20.83 -2.89 -10.53
CA TYR A 34 21.31 -3.00 -11.90
C TYR A 34 21.81 -4.41 -12.19
N LYS A 35 20.87 -5.36 -12.28
CA LYS A 35 21.16 -6.74 -12.73
C LYS A 35 21.12 -6.82 -14.25
N GLY A 36 21.99 -7.65 -14.84
CA GLY A 36 22.09 -7.85 -16.30
C GLY A 36 22.99 -6.84 -17.02
N ASN A 37 22.74 -6.57 -18.31
CA ASN A 37 23.54 -5.65 -19.14
C ASN A 37 23.19 -4.16 -18.92
N SER A 38 22.29 -3.86 -17.98
CA SER A 38 21.73 -2.54 -17.70
C SER A 38 22.72 -1.74 -16.84
N SER A 39 23.55 -0.88 -17.44
CA SER A 39 24.73 -0.31 -16.77
C SER A 39 24.56 1.07 -16.13
N GLY A 40 23.35 1.55 -15.83
CA GLY A 40 23.21 2.87 -15.22
C GLY A 40 21.81 3.32 -14.89
N GLU A 41 21.77 4.39 -14.08
CA GLU A 41 20.59 5.23 -13.89
C GLU A 41 20.09 5.67 -15.27
N TYR A 42 18.84 5.32 -15.61
CA TYR A 42 18.19 5.90 -16.77
C TYR A 42 17.94 7.37 -16.43
N VAL A 43 18.90 8.25 -16.65
CA VAL A 43 18.66 9.68 -16.48
C VAL A 43 17.68 10.08 -17.58
N SER A 44 16.40 10.13 -17.23
CA SER A 44 15.35 10.51 -18.14
C SER A 44 15.20 12.03 -18.14
N ASP A 45 15.30 12.65 -19.32
CA ASP A 45 14.87 14.05 -19.55
C ASP A 45 13.32 14.15 -19.57
N VAL A 46 12.64 13.21 -18.92
CA VAL A 46 11.18 13.10 -18.88
C VAL A 46 10.64 14.16 -17.93
N ASN A 47 9.71 14.96 -18.43
CA ASN A 47 8.88 15.79 -17.58
C ASN A 47 7.85 14.89 -16.87
N TRP A 48 8.16 14.49 -15.64
CA TRP A 48 7.32 13.55 -14.89
C TRP A 48 5.92 14.09 -14.57
N THR A 49 5.73 15.42 -14.49
CA THR A 49 4.40 16.01 -14.37
C THR A 49 3.57 15.75 -15.63
N ASP A 50 4.12 16.03 -16.81
CA ASP A 50 3.45 15.76 -18.10
C ASP A 50 3.22 14.25 -18.32
N ALA A 51 4.18 13.42 -17.92
CA ALA A 51 4.05 11.96 -17.96
C ALA A 51 2.87 11.46 -17.10
N ALA A 52 2.75 11.98 -15.87
CA ALA A 52 1.64 11.67 -14.98
C ALA A 52 0.30 12.19 -15.51
N ASP A 53 0.25 13.39 -16.10
CA ASP A 53 -0.98 13.92 -16.72
C ASP A 53 -1.48 13.04 -17.86
N LYS A 54 -0.56 12.58 -18.71
CA LYS A 54 -0.86 11.68 -19.82
C LYS A 54 -1.32 10.30 -19.35
N SER A 55 -0.61 9.73 -18.38
CA SER A 55 -0.96 8.44 -17.76
C SER A 55 -2.33 8.52 -17.10
N THR A 56 -2.54 9.49 -16.20
CA THR A 56 -3.78 9.61 -15.44
C THR A 56 -4.96 10.03 -16.32
N GLY A 57 -4.75 10.91 -17.32
CA GLY A 57 -5.78 11.23 -18.30
C GLY A 57 -6.25 10.02 -19.10
N THR A 58 -5.31 9.18 -19.54
CA THR A 58 -5.63 7.92 -20.25
C THR A 58 -6.35 6.93 -19.33
N TYR A 59 -5.88 6.79 -18.10
CA TYR A 59 -6.48 5.97 -17.06
C TYR A 59 -7.94 6.37 -16.78
N ILE A 60 -8.21 7.65 -16.53
CA ILE A 60 -9.57 8.17 -16.30
C ILE A 60 -10.47 7.88 -17.50
N LYS A 61 -10.01 8.21 -18.70
CA LYS A 61 -10.76 8.01 -19.95
C LYS A 61 -11.16 6.54 -20.14
N TYR A 62 -10.24 5.61 -19.90
CA TYR A 62 -10.45 4.19 -20.24
C TYR A 62 -11.01 3.35 -19.11
N PHE A 63 -10.60 3.58 -17.87
CA PHE A 63 -11.03 2.75 -16.76
C PHE A 63 -12.24 3.33 -16.03
N TYR A 64 -12.47 4.65 -16.08
CA TYR A 64 -13.59 5.29 -15.39
C TYR A 64 -14.69 5.78 -16.37
N GLU A 65 -14.35 6.68 -17.31
CA GLU A 65 -15.36 7.29 -18.19
C GLU A 65 -15.94 6.28 -19.19
N ASN A 66 -15.10 5.42 -19.79
CA ASN A 66 -15.56 4.34 -20.69
C ASN A 66 -16.48 3.33 -19.97
N ALA A 67 -16.39 3.20 -18.64
CA ALA A 67 -17.25 2.33 -17.86
C ALA A 67 -18.74 2.76 -17.86
N SER A 68 -19.07 3.91 -18.48
CA SER A 68 -20.41 4.35 -18.90
C SER A 68 -21.49 4.21 -17.82
N GLY A 69 -21.59 5.20 -16.93
CA GLY A 69 -22.70 5.35 -15.99
C GLY A 69 -22.62 4.50 -14.71
N ARG A 70 -21.55 3.71 -14.54
CA ARG A 70 -21.32 2.91 -13.33
C ARG A 70 -20.70 3.69 -12.17
N ASN A 71 -20.00 4.80 -12.45
CA ASN A 71 -19.21 5.57 -11.47
C ASN A 71 -18.24 4.70 -10.65
N THR A 72 -17.87 3.52 -11.14
CA THR A 72 -16.84 2.63 -10.60
C THR A 72 -15.89 2.28 -11.75
N PHE A 73 -14.67 1.90 -11.41
CA PHE A 73 -13.67 1.56 -12.41
C PHE A 73 -14.00 0.20 -13.07
N CYS A 74 -13.86 0.09 -14.38
CA CYS A 74 -14.02 -1.20 -15.05
C CYS A 74 -12.86 -2.14 -14.70
N GLY A 75 -13.13 -3.46 -14.69
CA GLY A 75 -12.13 -4.48 -14.36
C GLY A 75 -11.11 -4.71 -15.46
N SER A 76 -11.44 -4.40 -16.71
CA SER A 76 -10.54 -4.50 -17.86
C SER A 76 -11.06 -3.66 -19.02
N ILE A 77 -10.13 -3.28 -19.89
CA ILE A 77 -10.39 -2.72 -21.22
C ILE A 77 -9.78 -3.63 -22.29
N TYR A 78 -10.35 -3.64 -23.49
CA TYR A 78 -9.77 -4.39 -24.61
C TYR A 78 -10.03 -3.77 -25.98
N TRP A 79 -9.11 -4.04 -26.90
CA TRP A 79 -9.27 -3.82 -28.34
C TRP A 79 -9.32 -5.17 -29.06
N GLU A 80 -10.20 -5.28 -30.05
CA GLU A 80 -10.30 -6.45 -30.94
C GLU A 80 -10.11 -6.01 -32.39
N LYS A 81 -9.29 -6.75 -33.15
CA LYS A 81 -9.00 -6.43 -34.55
C LYS A 81 -10.31 -6.34 -35.37
N PRO A 82 -10.45 -5.34 -36.28
CA PRO A 82 -9.40 -4.42 -36.75
C PRO A 82 -9.21 -3.18 -35.87
N ASN A 83 -9.94 -3.03 -34.76
CA ASN A 83 -9.72 -1.94 -33.83
C ASN A 83 -8.41 -2.14 -33.06
N THR A 84 -7.64 -1.07 -32.91
CA THR A 84 -6.34 -1.03 -32.24
C THR A 84 -6.30 0.23 -31.38
N PRO A 85 -5.35 0.36 -30.43
CA PRO A 85 -5.13 1.63 -29.74
C PRO A 85 -5.03 2.82 -30.71
N GLU A 86 -4.41 2.62 -31.88
CA GLU A 86 -4.27 3.64 -32.93
C GLU A 86 -5.54 4.01 -33.68
N THR A 87 -6.49 3.08 -33.79
CA THR A 87 -7.63 3.21 -34.69
C THR A 87 -8.96 3.43 -33.99
N GLY A 88 -9.02 3.31 -32.65
CA GLY A 88 -10.24 3.58 -31.91
C GLY A 88 -10.16 3.30 -30.41
N GLU A 89 -11.29 3.54 -29.74
CA GLU A 89 -11.42 3.40 -28.29
C GLU A 89 -11.60 1.93 -27.88
N PRO A 90 -11.14 1.53 -26.68
CA PRO A 90 -11.34 0.19 -26.18
C PRO A 90 -12.80 -0.03 -25.74
N THR A 91 -13.17 -1.30 -25.63
CA THR A 91 -14.37 -1.72 -24.91
C THR A 91 -14.01 -2.05 -23.46
N SER A 92 -14.82 -1.59 -22.50
CA SER A 92 -14.68 -1.96 -21.09
C SER A 92 -15.50 -3.19 -20.71
N THR A 93 -15.03 -3.95 -19.72
CA THR A 93 -15.76 -5.07 -19.10
C THR A 93 -16.56 -4.60 -17.87
N GLY A 94 -17.16 -5.54 -17.13
CA GLY A 94 -17.77 -5.33 -15.80
C GLY A 94 -16.79 -4.75 -14.75
N GLY A 95 -17.23 -4.57 -13.49
CA GLY A 95 -16.37 -4.06 -12.41
C GLY A 95 -15.24 -5.02 -12.00
N SER A 96 -14.22 -4.51 -11.31
CA SER A 96 -13.17 -5.32 -10.66
C SER A 96 -13.60 -5.80 -9.27
N GLY A 97 -12.74 -6.56 -8.56
CA GLY A 97 -12.92 -6.82 -7.13
C GLY A 97 -12.84 -5.56 -6.26
N GLY A 98 -13.32 -5.66 -5.02
CA GLY A 98 -13.56 -4.52 -4.12
C GLY A 98 -12.28 -3.82 -3.71
N TRP A 99 -11.28 -4.58 -3.29
CA TRP A 99 -9.96 -4.02 -2.97
C TRP A 99 -9.29 -3.29 -4.15
N SER A 100 -9.48 -3.77 -5.38
CA SER A 100 -8.93 -3.12 -6.57
C SER A 100 -9.54 -1.75 -6.83
N GLN A 101 -10.81 -1.53 -6.47
CA GLN A 101 -11.48 -0.23 -6.59
C GLN A 101 -10.87 0.82 -5.64
N GLY A 102 -10.48 0.43 -4.42
CA GLY A 102 -9.80 1.33 -3.49
C GLY A 102 -8.46 1.84 -4.06
N HIS A 103 -7.64 0.93 -4.60
CA HIS A 103 -6.38 1.31 -5.25
C HIS A 103 -6.58 2.08 -6.56
N ALA A 104 -7.67 1.83 -7.26
CA ALA A 104 -8.06 2.59 -8.44
C ALA A 104 -8.42 4.05 -8.10
N LEU A 105 -9.12 4.27 -6.98
CA LEU A 105 -9.40 5.60 -6.43
C LEU A 105 -8.11 6.29 -5.94
N ASP A 106 -7.16 5.52 -5.39
CA ASP A 106 -5.88 6.07 -4.91
C ASP A 106 -5.06 6.74 -6.04
N VAL A 107 -5.14 6.27 -7.29
CA VAL A 107 -4.51 6.92 -8.46
C VAL A 107 -5.09 8.31 -8.70
N ILE A 108 -6.42 8.43 -8.64
CA ILE A 108 -7.12 9.73 -8.75
C ILE A 108 -6.75 10.64 -7.58
N THR A 109 -6.57 10.07 -6.40
CA THR A 109 -6.15 10.80 -5.20
C THR A 109 -4.72 11.33 -5.33
N ASP A 110 -3.80 10.56 -5.94
CA ASP A 110 -2.44 11.04 -6.23
C ASP A 110 -2.47 12.22 -7.23
N ALA A 111 -3.26 12.11 -8.29
CA ALA A 111 -3.44 13.19 -9.25
C ALA A 111 -4.06 14.45 -8.60
N TYR A 112 -5.01 14.28 -7.68
CA TYR A 112 -5.61 15.39 -6.93
C TYR A 112 -4.57 16.14 -6.08
N ILE A 113 -3.65 15.42 -5.43
CA ILE A 113 -2.55 16.01 -4.64
C ILE A 113 -1.61 16.80 -5.56
N ARG A 114 -1.19 16.21 -6.69
CA ARG A 114 -0.28 16.84 -7.65
C ARG A 114 -0.85 18.12 -8.25
N HIS A 115 -2.18 18.20 -8.38
CA HIS A 115 -2.91 19.33 -8.92
C HIS A 115 -3.41 20.34 -7.87
N ALA A 116 -2.81 20.40 -6.69
CA ALA A 116 -3.19 21.36 -5.65
C ALA A 116 -3.05 22.86 -6.02
N ASN A 117 -2.38 23.18 -7.12
CA ASN A 117 -2.34 24.53 -7.69
C ASN A 117 -3.30 24.73 -8.88
N ASN A 118 -4.15 23.74 -9.18
CA ASN A 118 -5.16 23.77 -10.24
C ASN A 118 -6.54 23.42 -9.66
N PRO A 119 -7.23 24.39 -9.03
CA PRO A 119 -8.53 24.16 -8.39
C PRO A 119 -9.62 23.68 -9.36
N GLU A 120 -9.58 24.09 -10.62
CA GLU A 120 -10.55 23.66 -11.64
C GLU A 120 -10.43 22.16 -11.90
N TYR A 121 -9.21 21.65 -12.04
CA TYR A 121 -8.99 20.22 -12.23
C TYR A 121 -9.25 19.41 -10.95
N GLN A 122 -8.90 19.93 -9.77
CA GLN A 122 -9.30 19.31 -8.50
C GLN A 122 -10.82 19.21 -8.37
N THR A 123 -11.55 20.26 -8.76
CA THR A 123 -13.02 20.27 -8.79
C THR A 123 -13.54 19.21 -9.76
N TYR A 124 -12.94 19.09 -10.94
CA TYR A 124 -13.29 18.04 -11.90
C TYR A 124 -13.11 16.63 -11.31
N LEU A 125 -11.93 16.32 -10.75
CA LEU A 125 -11.65 15.02 -10.15
C LEU A 125 -12.61 14.71 -8.99
N TYR A 126 -12.88 15.70 -8.14
CA TYR A 126 -13.78 15.50 -7.00
C TYR A 126 -15.23 15.30 -7.44
N GLU A 127 -15.82 16.26 -8.17
CA GLU A 127 -17.25 16.25 -8.50
C GLU A 127 -17.62 15.17 -9.51
N ASN A 128 -16.72 14.79 -10.42
CA ASN A 128 -17.04 13.83 -11.49
C ASN A 128 -16.53 12.42 -11.23
N ILE A 129 -15.57 12.25 -10.30
CA ILE A 129 -14.97 10.94 -10.01
C ILE A 129 -15.14 10.56 -8.55
N MET A 130 -14.47 11.25 -7.62
CA MET A 130 -14.44 10.84 -6.21
C MET A 130 -15.84 10.84 -5.58
N LYS A 131 -16.60 11.92 -5.70
CA LYS A 131 -17.92 12.04 -5.09
C LYS A 131 -18.94 11.02 -5.62
N PRO A 132 -19.12 10.83 -6.94
CA PRO A 132 -20.03 9.80 -7.45
C PRO A 132 -19.51 8.37 -7.25
N PHE A 133 -18.20 8.17 -7.08
CA PHE A 133 -17.61 6.85 -6.84
C PHE A 133 -18.07 6.21 -5.55
N LEU A 134 -18.07 6.95 -4.43
CA LEU A 134 -18.33 6.37 -3.11
C LEU A 134 -19.70 5.64 -3.01
N PRO A 135 -20.85 6.25 -3.38
CA PRO A 135 -22.13 5.54 -3.35
C PRO A 135 -22.23 4.42 -4.39
N ALA A 136 -21.56 4.55 -5.54
CA ALA A 136 -21.54 3.52 -6.57
C ALA A 136 -20.71 2.29 -6.14
N PHE A 137 -19.63 2.51 -5.39
CA PHE A 137 -18.84 1.44 -4.79
C PHE A 137 -19.66 0.69 -3.72
N ASP A 138 -20.39 1.38 -2.85
CA ASP A 138 -21.23 0.73 -1.84
C ASP A 138 -22.32 -0.15 -2.47
N ASP A 139 -23.01 0.38 -3.50
CA ASP A 139 -24.00 -0.39 -4.27
C ASP A 139 -23.36 -1.61 -4.95
N TRP A 140 -22.21 -1.45 -5.59
CA TRP A 140 -21.49 -2.57 -6.18
C TRP A 140 -21.08 -3.61 -5.11
N ASN A 141 -20.56 -3.16 -3.97
CA ASN A 141 -20.09 -4.01 -2.88
C ASN A 141 -21.25 -4.82 -2.28
N GLU A 142 -22.44 -4.25 -2.14
CA GLU A 142 -23.63 -4.97 -1.68
C GLU A 142 -23.97 -6.18 -2.59
N HIS A 143 -23.63 -6.11 -3.87
CA HIS A 143 -24.04 -7.09 -4.88
C HIS A 143 -22.90 -8.00 -5.41
N CYS A 144 -21.66 -7.85 -4.94
CA CYS A 144 -20.50 -8.58 -5.47
C CYS A 144 -20.37 -10.04 -4.98
N GLY A 145 -21.28 -10.49 -4.10
CA GLY A 145 -21.38 -11.88 -3.62
C GLY A 145 -20.58 -12.22 -2.36
N TYR A 146 -19.65 -11.35 -1.97
CA TYR A 146 -18.88 -11.43 -0.71
C TYR A 146 -18.89 -10.11 0.08
N GLY A 147 -19.50 -9.05 -0.49
CA GLY A 147 -19.80 -7.81 0.18
C GLY A 147 -21.25 -7.74 0.69
N GLY A 148 -21.59 -6.59 1.26
CA GLY A 148 -22.89 -6.28 1.83
C GLY A 148 -23.06 -4.78 2.04
N LYS A 149 -24.20 -4.40 2.63
CA LYS A 149 -24.56 -3.01 2.90
C LYS A 149 -23.52 -2.29 3.76
N ASP A 150 -23.53 -0.96 3.66
CA ASP A 150 -22.73 -0.09 4.53
C ASP A 150 -21.24 -0.42 4.47
N PHE A 151 -20.74 -0.70 3.27
CA PHE A 151 -19.35 -1.03 2.96
C PHE A 151 -18.82 -2.31 3.62
N TRP A 152 -19.71 -3.18 4.15
CA TRP A 152 -19.30 -4.43 4.76
C TRP A 152 -18.77 -5.42 3.72
N ASN A 153 -17.70 -6.15 4.04
CA ASN A 153 -17.18 -7.24 3.23
C ASN A 153 -16.71 -8.41 4.10
N ASN A 154 -16.83 -9.65 3.60
CA ASN A 154 -16.32 -10.82 4.31
C ASN A 154 -14.78 -10.79 4.47
N PHE A 155 -14.10 -10.14 3.53
CA PHE A 155 -12.65 -9.94 3.54
C PHE A 155 -12.31 -8.66 4.30
N TYR A 156 -11.54 -8.78 5.38
CA TYR A 156 -11.12 -7.63 6.18
C TYR A 156 -10.15 -6.73 5.42
N ASP A 157 -9.25 -7.33 4.65
CA ASP A 157 -8.29 -6.63 3.79
C ASP A 157 -8.99 -5.79 2.70
N ASP A 158 -10.04 -6.31 2.05
CA ASP A 158 -10.85 -5.50 1.10
C ASP A 158 -11.40 -4.23 1.75
N MET A 159 -11.94 -4.34 2.98
CA MET A 159 -12.40 -3.17 3.74
C MET A 159 -11.25 -2.25 4.14
N GLU A 160 -10.09 -2.80 4.54
CA GLU A 160 -8.92 -2.01 4.94
C GLU A 160 -8.37 -1.15 3.79
N TRP A 161 -8.29 -1.71 2.58
CA TRP A 161 -7.82 -0.98 1.40
C TRP A 161 -8.77 0.16 1.01
N MET A 162 -10.07 -0.11 1.01
CA MET A 162 -11.06 0.93 0.73
C MET A 162 -11.12 1.97 1.85
N ALA A 163 -10.97 1.57 3.12
CA ALA A 163 -10.90 2.51 4.24
C ALA A 163 -9.67 3.43 4.14
N LEU A 164 -8.50 2.90 3.77
CA LEU A 164 -7.30 3.70 3.52
C LEU A 164 -7.52 4.71 2.38
N ALA A 165 -8.11 4.29 1.26
CA ALA A 165 -8.43 5.19 0.15
C ALA A 165 -9.45 6.28 0.56
N SER A 166 -10.52 5.89 1.27
CA SER A 166 -11.54 6.82 1.77
C SER A 166 -10.97 7.85 2.75
N LEU A 167 -10.06 7.42 3.63
CA LEU A 167 -9.36 8.31 4.54
C LEU A 167 -8.54 9.36 3.79
N ARG A 168 -7.79 8.95 2.76
CA ARG A 168 -7.01 9.90 1.95
C ARG A 168 -7.88 10.93 1.26
N VAL A 169 -9.03 10.52 0.70
CA VAL A 169 -9.97 11.48 0.10
C VAL A 169 -10.51 12.44 1.17
N TYR A 170 -10.94 11.93 2.32
CA TYR A 170 -11.41 12.77 3.43
C TYR A 170 -10.38 13.80 3.88
N GLU A 171 -9.12 13.40 4.06
CA GLU A 171 -8.06 14.31 4.50
C GLU A 171 -7.80 15.48 3.53
N LEU A 172 -8.11 15.29 2.24
CA LEU A 172 -7.89 16.27 1.19
C LEU A 172 -9.12 17.15 0.93
N THR A 173 -10.32 16.59 1.03
CA THR A 173 -11.57 17.26 0.64
C THR A 173 -12.41 17.71 1.83
N GLY A 174 -12.23 17.09 3.00
CA GLY A 174 -13.09 17.28 4.16
C GLY A 174 -14.50 16.68 3.99
N ASP A 175 -14.72 15.83 2.97
CA ASP A 175 -16.04 15.27 2.67
C ASP A 175 -16.53 14.33 3.79
N PRO A 176 -17.61 14.68 4.51
CA PRO A 176 -18.10 13.88 5.63
C PRO A 176 -18.65 12.51 5.20
N ASP A 177 -19.05 12.31 3.94
CA ASP A 177 -19.54 11.01 3.47
C ASP A 177 -18.39 10.00 3.39
N TYR A 178 -17.21 10.44 2.96
CA TYR A 178 -15.98 9.64 2.98
C TYR A 178 -15.54 9.29 4.41
N TYR A 179 -15.63 10.24 5.35
CA TYR A 179 -15.37 9.96 6.77
C TYR A 179 -16.38 8.97 7.35
N SER A 180 -17.65 9.12 7.02
CA SER A 180 -18.72 8.21 7.45
C SER A 180 -18.46 6.77 6.94
N ALA A 181 -18.13 6.62 5.65
CA ALA A 181 -17.76 5.34 5.06
C ALA A 181 -16.51 4.72 5.71
N LEU A 182 -15.45 5.50 5.90
CA LEU A 182 -14.25 5.11 6.63
C LEU A 182 -14.60 4.53 8.01
N MET A 183 -15.43 5.24 8.79
CA MET A 183 -15.77 4.80 10.14
C MET A 183 -16.70 3.59 10.17
N LYS A 184 -17.59 3.42 9.17
CA LYS A 184 -18.36 2.18 8.99
C LYS A 184 -17.43 0.98 8.77
N MET A 185 -16.50 1.09 7.82
CA MET A 185 -15.51 0.04 7.55
C MET A 185 -14.64 -0.23 8.78
N TRP A 186 -14.07 0.80 9.42
CA TRP A 186 -13.26 0.64 10.63
C TRP A 186 -13.99 -0.12 11.75
N ASN A 187 -15.28 0.16 11.94
CA ASN A 187 -16.08 -0.53 12.96
C ASN A 187 -16.19 -2.04 12.72
N HIS A 188 -16.10 -2.50 11.47
CA HIS A 188 -15.98 -3.91 11.12
C HIS A 188 -14.54 -4.40 11.20
N ILE A 189 -13.59 -3.68 10.62
CA ILE A 189 -12.15 -4.03 10.54
C ILE A 189 -11.55 -4.32 11.91
N LYS A 190 -11.83 -3.50 12.93
CA LYS A 190 -11.32 -3.73 14.29
C LYS A 190 -11.75 -5.09 14.87
N GLY A 191 -12.84 -5.66 14.37
CA GLY A 191 -13.31 -7.00 14.71
C GLY A 191 -12.43 -8.14 14.18
N ALA A 192 -11.53 -7.88 13.22
CA ALA A 192 -10.56 -8.86 12.74
C ALA A 192 -9.59 -9.29 13.84
N LYS A 193 -9.30 -8.41 14.81
CA LYS A 193 -8.58 -8.74 16.05
C LYS A 193 -9.50 -9.52 17.00
N ASN A 194 -9.94 -10.69 16.53
CA ASN A 194 -11.06 -11.47 17.05
C ASN A 194 -10.75 -12.33 18.29
N ASP A 195 -9.56 -12.18 18.86
CA ASP A 195 -9.05 -12.94 20.02
C ASP A 195 -9.21 -14.47 19.89
N TYR A 196 -9.21 -15.00 18.66
CA TYR A 196 -9.36 -16.44 18.42
C TYR A 196 -8.28 -17.21 19.18
N LYS A 197 -8.72 -17.94 20.21
CA LYS A 197 -7.87 -18.71 21.13
C LYS A 197 -6.82 -17.87 21.88
N GLY A 198 -7.00 -16.56 22.01
CA GLY A 198 -6.03 -15.68 22.68
C GLY A 198 -4.75 -15.43 21.87
N ALA A 199 -4.73 -15.79 20.57
CA ALA A 199 -3.50 -15.84 19.78
C ALA A 199 -3.04 -14.47 19.25
N GLY A 200 -3.86 -13.42 19.36
CA GLY A 200 -3.61 -12.11 18.75
C GLY A 200 -3.75 -12.12 17.23
N GLY A 201 -3.19 -11.09 16.58
CA GLY A 201 -3.27 -10.87 15.12
C GLY A 201 -4.68 -10.59 14.61
N MET A 202 -4.76 -10.16 13.36
CA MET A 202 -6.00 -9.89 12.62
C MET A 202 -6.33 -11.05 11.69
N ALA A 203 -7.58 -11.50 11.72
CA ALA A 203 -8.10 -12.51 10.80
C ALA A 203 -8.15 -11.98 9.36
N TRP A 204 -8.09 -12.88 8.38
CA TRP A 204 -8.27 -12.47 6.97
C TRP A 204 -9.74 -12.25 6.63
N LYS A 205 -10.61 -13.16 7.09
CA LYS A 205 -12.05 -13.10 6.83
C LYS A 205 -12.87 -13.28 8.08
N THR A 206 -14.10 -12.77 8.04
CA THR A 206 -15.06 -12.94 9.13
C THR A 206 -15.42 -14.41 9.35
N ASP A 207 -15.47 -15.21 8.28
CA ASP A 207 -15.78 -16.65 8.30
C ASP A 207 -14.54 -17.57 8.44
N ALA A 208 -13.33 -17.00 8.48
CA ALA A 208 -12.07 -17.73 8.65
C ALA A 208 -11.31 -17.23 9.89
N PRO A 209 -11.86 -17.36 11.11
CA PRO A 209 -11.36 -16.67 12.29
C PRO A 209 -9.95 -17.09 12.74
N ALA A 210 -9.46 -18.25 12.31
CA ALA A 210 -8.12 -18.77 12.61
C ALA A 210 -7.03 -18.30 11.61
N SER A 211 -7.42 -17.78 10.44
CA SER A 211 -6.48 -17.31 9.41
C SER A 211 -5.72 -16.08 9.91
N ARG A 212 -4.43 -15.96 9.59
CA ARG A 212 -3.66 -14.73 9.85
C ARG A 212 -2.82 -14.42 8.63
N MET A 213 -3.17 -13.34 7.94
CA MET A 213 -2.49 -12.95 6.70
C MET A 213 -1.84 -11.59 6.87
N SER A 214 -0.66 -11.42 6.28
CA SER A 214 0.02 -10.14 6.22
C SER A 214 -0.85 -9.06 5.57
N CYS A 215 -1.68 -9.45 4.60
CA CYS A 215 -2.60 -8.56 3.89
C CYS A 215 -3.75 -8.00 4.71
N SER A 216 -4.08 -8.56 5.90
CA SER A 216 -5.05 -7.97 6.83
C SER A 216 -4.42 -7.45 8.14
N ASN A 217 -3.15 -7.77 8.39
CA ASN A 217 -2.44 -7.26 9.57
C ASN A 217 -1.68 -5.97 9.24
N GLY A 218 -0.96 -5.95 8.10
CA GLY A 218 -0.21 -4.79 7.63
C GLY A 218 -1.09 -3.56 7.39
N PRO A 219 -2.09 -3.62 6.48
CA PRO A 219 -2.97 -2.49 6.22
C PRO A 219 -3.90 -2.16 7.38
N GLY A 220 -4.38 -3.14 8.16
CA GLY A 220 -5.10 -2.90 9.42
C GLY A 220 -4.29 -2.10 10.45
N CYS A 221 -3.00 -2.45 10.64
CA CYS A 221 -2.08 -1.68 11.48
C CYS A 221 -1.84 -0.27 10.92
N LEU A 222 -1.62 -0.17 9.60
CA LEU A 222 -1.41 1.11 8.92
C LEU A 222 -2.64 2.02 9.04
N LEU A 223 -3.84 1.49 8.83
CA LEU A 223 -5.10 2.23 8.95
C LEU A 223 -5.28 2.77 10.36
N ALA A 224 -4.99 1.97 11.39
CA ALA A 224 -5.02 2.44 12.78
C ALA A 224 -4.02 3.60 12.98
N MET A 225 -2.80 3.52 12.43
CA MET A 225 -1.86 4.64 12.49
C MET A 225 -2.32 5.89 11.74
N LYS A 226 -2.95 5.74 10.57
CA LYS A 226 -3.51 6.87 9.83
C LYS A 226 -4.72 7.49 10.54
N LEU A 227 -5.55 6.69 11.22
CA LEU A 227 -6.62 7.19 12.09
C LEU A 227 -6.06 7.93 13.32
N TYR A 228 -4.99 7.45 13.93
CA TYR A 228 -4.27 8.16 14.98
C TYR A 228 -3.76 9.53 14.48
N GLN A 229 -3.17 9.57 13.28
CA GLN A 229 -2.71 10.82 12.70
C GLN A 229 -3.85 11.79 12.41
N LEU A 230 -4.96 11.29 11.88
CA LEU A 230 -6.16 12.10 11.68
C LEU A 230 -6.65 12.68 13.01
N THR A 231 -6.72 11.88 14.08
CA THR A 231 -7.19 12.38 15.36
C THR A 231 -6.28 13.43 15.97
N ILE A 232 -4.96 13.25 15.80
CA ILE A 232 -3.96 14.23 16.20
C ILE A 232 -4.10 15.53 15.39
N LYS A 233 -4.20 15.43 14.06
CA LYS A 233 -4.22 16.58 13.15
C LYS A 233 -5.45 17.45 13.36
N GLU A 234 -6.62 16.85 13.54
CA GLU A 234 -7.86 17.59 13.74
C GLU A 234 -8.05 18.04 15.19
N ALA A 235 -7.44 17.36 16.15
CA ALA A 235 -7.40 17.72 17.57
C ALA A 235 -8.78 18.13 18.15
N LYS A 236 -9.84 17.40 17.79
CA LYS A 236 -11.19 17.66 18.28
C LYS A 236 -11.34 17.26 19.75
N ASP A 237 -12.19 17.97 20.49
CA ASP A 237 -12.44 17.69 21.91
C ASP A 237 -12.85 16.22 22.13
N GLY A 238 -12.16 15.55 23.04
CA GLY A 238 -12.41 14.16 23.41
C GLY A 238 -11.73 13.13 22.51
N TRP A 239 -11.03 13.53 21.44
CA TRP A 239 -10.31 12.62 20.53
C TRP A 239 -9.00 12.06 21.11
N GLU A 240 -8.58 12.48 22.30
CA GLU A 240 -7.38 11.96 22.95
C GLU A 240 -7.52 10.47 23.31
N GLU A 241 -8.70 10.03 23.72
CA GLU A 241 -8.96 8.62 24.02
C GLU A 241 -8.95 7.77 22.75
N GLN A 242 -9.50 8.29 21.64
CA GLN A 242 -9.48 7.62 20.35
C GLN A 242 -8.06 7.57 19.78
N ALA A 243 -7.29 8.64 19.90
CA ALA A 243 -5.87 8.64 19.55
C ALA A 243 -5.11 7.54 20.32
N ALA A 244 -5.28 7.49 21.64
CA ALA A 244 -4.65 6.45 22.45
C ALA A 244 -5.10 5.05 22.04
N TYR A 245 -6.38 4.85 21.73
CA TYR A 245 -6.91 3.58 21.25
C TYR A 245 -6.27 3.16 19.92
N TYR A 246 -6.22 4.04 18.93
CA TYR A 246 -5.66 3.74 17.62
C TYR A 246 -4.16 3.41 17.69
N LEU A 247 -3.40 4.19 18.46
CA LEU A 247 -1.97 3.92 18.65
C LEU A 247 -1.74 2.58 19.36
N ASN A 248 -2.52 2.26 20.40
CA ASN A 248 -2.41 0.99 21.11
C ASN A 248 -2.81 -0.19 20.22
N PHE A 249 -3.89 -0.05 19.44
CA PHE A 249 -4.31 -1.07 18.47
C PHE A 249 -3.18 -1.36 17.47
N ALA A 250 -2.59 -0.31 16.88
CA ALA A 250 -1.48 -0.45 15.94
C ALA A 250 -0.28 -1.14 16.60
N LYS A 251 0.13 -0.72 17.80
CA LYS A 251 1.24 -1.36 18.54
C LYS A 251 0.99 -2.84 18.81
N GLU A 252 -0.22 -3.22 19.23
CA GLU A 252 -0.57 -4.62 19.48
C GLU A 252 -0.52 -5.47 18.20
N VAL A 253 -1.06 -4.96 17.10
CA VAL A 253 -1.04 -5.66 15.80
C VAL A 253 0.40 -5.75 15.27
N TYR A 254 1.17 -4.66 15.34
CA TYR A 254 2.56 -4.61 14.88
C TYR A 254 3.48 -5.56 15.67
N ASN A 255 3.34 -5.61 17.01
CA ASN A 255 4.09 -6.55 17.84
C ASN A 255 3.79 -8.00 17.47
N TRP A 256 2.54 -8.29 17.09
CA TRP A 256 2.16 -9.62 16.63
C TRP A 256 2.73 -9.91 15.23
N MET A 257 2.62 -8.97 14.30
CA MET A 257 3.19 -9.08 12.95
C MET A 257 4.68 -9.40 12.97
N THR A 258 5.44 -8.65 13.78
CA THR A 258 6.91 -8.80 13.83
C THR A 258 7.37 -10.06 14.54
N ALA A 259 6.54 -10.62 15.43
CA ALA A 259 6.82 -11.89 16.09
C ALA A 259 6.63 -13.12 15.19
N TYR A 260 5.71 -13.06 14.22
CA TYR A 260 5.24 -14.27 13.51
C TYR A 260 5.19 -14.19 11.98
N LEU A 261 5.08 -13.01 11.38
CA LEU A 261 4.91 -12.82 9.94
C LEU A 261 6.12 -12.17 9.25
N CYS A 262 7.28 -12.14 9.90
CA CYS A 262 8.50 -11.70 9.23
C CYS A 262 9.75 -12.27 9.86
N ASP A 263 10.85 -12.14 9.12
CA ASP A 263 12.21 -12.24 9.64
C ASP A 263 12.85 -10.85 9.65
N ILE A 264 12.91 -10.24 10.83
CA ILE A 264 13.50 -8.90 11.02
C ILE A 264 14.98 -8.88 10.65
N SER A 265 15.71 -10.00 10.77
CA SER A 265 17.14 -10.04 10.46
C SER A 265 17.43 -9.90 8.97
N THR A 266 16.47 -10.27 8.12
CA THR A 266 16.57 -10.16 6.67
C THR A 266 15.66 -9.08 6.08
N GLY A 267 14.62 -8.67 6.81
CA GLY A 267 13.53 -7.83 6.31
C GLY A 267 12.51 -8.60 5.46
N GLN A 268 12.52 -9.94 5.48
CA GLN A 268 11.52 -10.72 4.75
C GLN A 268 10.18 -10.69 5.46
N VAL A 269 9.13 -10.22 4.79
CA VAL A 269 7.74 -10.39 5.25
C VAL A 269 7.17 -11.65 4.63
N TYR A 270 6.54 -12.47 5.46
CA TYR A 270 5.88 -13.73 5.12
C TYR A 270 4.44 -13.43 4.66
N ASP A 271 3.81 -14.38 3.96
CA ASP A 271 2.46 -14.14 3.44
C ASP A 271 1.39 -14.39 4.50
N ASN A 272 1.41 -15.57 5.13
CA ASN A 272 0.35 -15.97 6.05
C ASN A 272 0.77 -17.09 7.00
N LEU A 273 -0.07 -17.32 8.00
CA LEU A 273 -0.12 -18.53 8.81
C LEU A 273 -1.57 -18.81 9.26
N SER A 274 -1.79 -19.94 9.92
CA SER A 274 -3.05 -20.21 10.62
C SER A 274 -2.82 -20.51 12.09
N ILE A 275 -3.76 -20.12 12.96
CA ILE A 275 -3.76 -20.49 14.38
C ILE A 275 -4.22 -21.94 14.50
N LYS A 276 -3.45 -22.76 15.23
CA LYS A 276 -3.75 -24.17 15.50
C LYS A 276 -4.86 -24.31 16.56
N ASP A 277 -5.43 -25.51 16.67
CA ASP A 277 -6.52 -25.81 17.62
C ASP A 277 -6.14 -25.55 19.10
N ASP A 278 -4.85 -25.70 19.43
CA ASP A 278 -4.29 -25.45 20.76
C ASP A 278 -4.01 -23.95 21.04
N GLY A 279 -4.31 -23.07 20.08
CA GLY A 279 -4.11 -21.62 20.17
C GLY A 279 -2.71 -21.13 19.80
N THR A 280 -1.80 -22.02 19.38
CA THR A 280 -0.46 -21.60 18.95
C THR A 280 -0.42 -21.21 17.47
N PRO A 281 0.45 -20.24 17.07
CA PRO A 281 0.65 -19.95 15.65
C PRO A 281 1.21 -21.15 14.86
N GLY A 282 0.70 -21.32 13.65
CA GLY A 282 1.22 -22.21 12.61
C GLY A 282 2.60 -21.83 12.11
N ASP A 283 3.18 -22.73 11.31
CA ASP A 283 4.36 -22.36 10.53
C ASP A 283 3.93 -21.40 9.41
N PRO A 284 4.62 -20.26 9.23
CA PRO A 284 4.23 -19.30 8.21
C PRO A 284 4.62 -19.75 6.81
N ASP A 285 3.77 -19.45 5.84
CA ASP A 285 4.14 -19.42 4.42
C ASP A 285 5.06 -18.21 4.19
N LYS A 286 6.32 -18.49 3.88
CA LYS A 286 7.37 -17.48 3.76
C LYS A 286 7.46 -16.84 2.37
N VAL A 287 6.47 -17.04 1.49
CA VAL A 287 6.42 -16.31 0.22
C VAL A 287 6.43 -14.80 0.49
N ALA A 288 7.42 -14.10 -0.07
CA ALA A 288 7.54 -12.65 0.08
C ALA A 288 6.81 -11.96 -1.07
N LEU A 289 5.78 -11.19 -0.77
CA LEU A 289 4.98 -10.42 -1.74
C LEU A 289 5.22 -8.93 -1.51
N SER A 290 5.36 -8.15 -2.59
CA SER A 290 5.76 -6.73 -2.51
C SER A 290 4.78 -5.87 -1.71
N TYR A 291 3.47 -6.07 -1.84
CA TYR A 291 2.48 -5.34 -1.06
C TYR A 291 2.55 -5.60 0.45
N ASN A 292 2.87 -6.83 0.86
CA ASN A 292 3.11 -7.17 2.27
C ASN A 292 4.37 -6.45 2.79
N GLN A 293 5.43 -6.39 1.98
CA GLN A 293 6.62 -5.59 2.32
C GLN A 293 6.28 -4.11 2.46
N GLY A 294 5.43 -3.59 1.56
CA GLY A 294 5.00 -2.20 1.55
C GLY A 294 4.24 -1.79 2.80
N THR A 295 3.25 -2.59 3.22
CA THR A 295 2.42 -2.25 4.39
C THR A 295 3.15 -2.43 5.71
N PHE A 296 4.02 -3.44 5.84
CA PHE A 296 4.87 -3.60 7.03
C PHE A 296 5.86 -2.44 7.17
N MET A 297 6.50 -2.05 6.05
CA MET A 297 7.37 -0.86 6.00
C MET A 297 6.60 0.41 6.39
N ALA A 298 5.42 0.62 5.80
CA ALA A 298 4.60 1.79 6.08
C ALA A 298 4.15 1.85 7.55
N ALA A 299 3.62 0.74 8.10
CA ALA A 299 3.18 0.68 9.49
C ALA A 299 4.34 0.95 10.46
N ALA A 300 5.51 0.36 10.20
CA ALA A 300 6.72 0.63 10.98
C ALA A 300 7.12 2.11 10.90
N LEU A 301 7.12 2.70 9.70
CA LEU A 301 7.46 4.11 9.52
C LEU A 301 6.51 5.03 10.28
N GLU A 302 5.19 4.78 10.22
CA GLU A 302 4.23 5.59 10.95
C GLU A 302 4.36 5.46 12.47
N LEU A 303 4.62 4.25 12.97
CA LEU A 303 4.91 4.02 14.39
C LEU A 303 6.19 4.74 14.83
N TYR A 304 7.25 4.72 14.01
CA TYR A 304 8.45 5.50 14.29
C TYR A 304 8.12 6.99 14.39
N ASN A 305 7.41 7.53 13.41
CA ASN A 305 7.06 8.95 13.39
C ASN A 305 6.29 9.33 14.67
N ALA A 306 5.27 8.54 15.02
CA ALA A 306 4.42 8.78 16.20
C ALA A 306 5.13 8.60 17.55
N THR A 307 6.15 7.76 17.65
CA THR A 307 6.72 7.33 18.95
C THR A 307 8.18 7.70 19.16
N GLY A 308 8.93 7.93 18.08
CA GLY A 308 10.38 8.09 18.10
C GLY A 308 11.16 6.81 18.47
N GLU A 309 10.49 5.66 18.62
CA GLU A 309 11.14 4.40 19.00
C GLU A 309 11.97 3.86 17.81
N GLU A 310 13.29 3.84 17.96
CA GLU A 310 14.26 3.50 16.91
C GLU A 310 14.06 2.12 16.26
N GLU A 311 13.49 1.16 17.00
CA GLU A 311 13.20 -0.18 16.49
C GLU A 311 12.28 -0.16 15.27
N TYR A 312 11.25 0.71 15.28
CA TYR A 312 10.33 0.81 14.16
C TYR A 312 11.03 1.34 12.90
N LEU A 313 11.90 2.35 13.00
CA LEU A 313 12.65 2.83 11.84
C LEU A 313 13.61 1.77 11.31
N ARG A 314 14.30 1.04 12.20
CA ARG A 314 15.18 -0.06 11.81
C ARG A 314 14.40 -1.12 11.01
N ASN A 315 13.20 -1.46 11.46
CA ASN A 315 12.33 -2.41 10.78
C ASN A 315 11.83 -1.87 9.43
N ALA A 316 11.40 -0.60 9.36
CA ALA A 316 10.99 0.04 8.11
C ALA A 316 12.11 0.00 7.05
N VAL A 317 13.34 0.32 7.46
CA VAL A 317 14.53 0.23 6.61
C VAL A 317 14.79 -1.21 6.17
N ALA A 318 14.65 -2.19 7.06
CA ALA A 318 14.86 -3.60 6.73
C ALA A 318 13.85 -4.12 5.69
N PHE A 319 12.54 -3.85 5.88
CA PHE A 319 11.49 -4.26 4.95
C PHE A 319 11.66 -3.63 3.56
N GLY A 320 11.93 -2.32 3.51
CA GLY A 320 12.25 -1.62 2.26
C GLY A 320 13.51 -2.17 1.58
N SER A 321 14.54 -2.47 2.37
CA SER A 321 15.79 -3.03 1.87
C SER A 321 15.61 -4.44 1.31
N TYR A 322 14.78 -5.29 1.91
CA TYR A 322 14.48 -6.60 1.36
C TYR A 322 13.85 -6.47 -0.04
N GLN A 323 12.87 -5.59 -0.20
CA GLN A 323 12.24 -5.36 -1.51
C GLN A 323 13.28 -4.90 -2.54
N VAL A 324 14.08 -3.89 -2.22
CA VAL A 324 15.09 -3.33 -3.15
C VAL A 324 16.24 -4.31 -3.43
N ASN A 325 16.63 -5.15 -2.47
CA ASN A 325 17.78 -6.04 -2.64
C ASN A 325 17.40 -7.40 -3.25
N LYS A 326 16.19 -7.90 -2.95
CA LYS A 326 15.78 -9.28 -3.28
C LYS A 326 14.64 -9.36 -4.29
N LYS A 327 13.89 -8.28 -4.51
CA LYS A 327 12.69 -8.27 -5.38
C LYS A 327 12.80 -7.29 -6.55
N MET A 328 14.00 -7.17 -7.11
CA MET A 328 14.26 -6.55 -8.42
C MET A 328 14.22 -7.61 -9.52
N ASP A 329 13.76 -7.23 -10.71
CA ASP A 329 13.84 -8.05 -11.91
C ASP A 329 15.30 -8.43 -12.23
N SER A 330 15.47 -9.57 -12.89
CA SER A 330 16.79 -10.13 -13.20
C SER A 330 17.51 -9.44 -14.36
N ASN A 331 16.78 -8.77 -15.24
CA ASN A 331 17.28 -8.18 -16.49
C ASN A 331 17.16 -6.66 -16.51
N TYR A 332 16.13 -6.12 -15.86
CA TYR A 332 15.84 -4.69 -15.83
C TYR A 332 15.83 -4.17 -14.39
N PRO A 333 16.21 -2.89 -14.16
CA PRO A 333 16.18 -2.28 -12.84
C PRO A 333 14.76 -1.86 -12.46
N VAL A 334 13.82 -2.81 -12.45
CA VAL A 334 12.42 -2.65 -12.04
C VAL A 334 12.07 -3.62 -10.92
N PHE A 335 11.09 -3.30 -10.07
CA PHE A 335 10.58 -4.29 -9.13
C PHE A 335 9.97 -5.49 -9.87
N SER A 336 10.36 -6.70 -9.45
CA SER A 336 9.86 -7.95 -10.02
C SER A 336 8.35 -8.07 -9.76
N GLY A 337 7.55 -8.47 -10.76
CA GLY A 337 6.14 -8.81 -10.56
C GLY A 337 5.93 -10.19 -9.93
N GLU A 338 4.77 -10.40 -9.31
CA GLU A 338 4.39 -11.66 -8.64
C GLU A 338 3.50 -12.58 -9.49
N GLY A 339 3.49 -12.40 -10.81
CA GLY A 339 2.70 -13.19 -11.75
C GLY A 339 2.15 -12.33 -12.89
N ASN A 340 1.34 -12.93 -13.75
CA ASN A 340 0.77 -12.30 -14.94
C ASN A 340 -0.77 -12.24 -14.94
N SER A 341 -1.43 -12.62 -13.85
CA SER A 341 -2.89 -12.71 -13.75
C SER A 341 -3.42 -12.44 -12.34
N GLY A 342 -4.68 -12.04 -12.26
CA GLY A 342 -5.42 -11.94 -10.99
C GLY A 342 -4.90 -10.85 -10.07
N ASP A 343 -4.94 -11.12 -8.78
CA ASP A 343 -4.59 -10.16 -7.72
C ASP A 343 -3.10 -9.82 -7.69
N ASN A 344 -2.25 -10.79 -8.08
CA ASN A 344 -0.79 -10.64 -8.11
C ASN A 344 -0.31 -9.45 -8.95
N LEU A 345 -1.14 -9.02 -9.90
CA LEU A 345 -0.85 -7.88 -10.75
C LEU A 345 -0.73 -6.58 -9.96
N LEU A 346 -1.52 -6.40 -8.89
CA LEU A 346 -1.60 -5.15 -8.12
C LEU A 346 -0.42 -4.93 -7.17
N PHE A 347 0.22 -6.00 -6.71
CA PHE A 347 1.00 -6.00 -5.47
C PHE A 347 2.13 -4.96 -5.45
N ARG A 348 2.95 -4.89 -6.51
CA ARG A 348 4.08 -3.97 -6.55
C ARG A 348 3.68 -2.49 -6.57
N GLY A 349 2.47 -2.17 -7.05
CA GLY A 349 1.93 -0.82 -7.02
C GLY A 349 1.68 -0.34 -5.58
N ILE A 350 1.20 -1.25 -4.72
CA ILE A 350 0.93 -0.99 -3.31
C ILE A 350 2.25 -0.72 -2.55
N PHE A 351 3.31 -1.48 -2.85
CA PHE A 351 4.64 -1.18 -2.32
C PHE A 351 5.08 0.25 -2.69
N VAL A 352 5.05 0.58 -3.99
CA VAL A 352 5.52 1.86 -4.52
C VAL A 352 4.81 3.05 -3.87
N ARG A 353 3.49 2.92 -3.62
CA ARG A 353 2.69 3.94 -2.95
C ARG A 353 3.28 4.38 -1.61
N TYR A 354 3.64 3.43 -0.76
CA TYR A 354 4.22 3.71 0.56
C TYR A 354 5.73 3.93 0.53
N PHE A 355 6.40 3.46 -0.52
CA PHE A 355 7.84 3.62 -0.67
C PHE A 355 8.28 5.08 -0.79
N LEU A 356 7.44 5.95 -1.36
CA LEU A 356 7.71 7.39 -1.39
C LEU A 356 7.84 7.99 0.01
N ASP A 357 6.98 7.60 0.96
CA ASP A 357 7.05 8.12 2.32
C ASP A 357 8.34 7.68 3.03
N MET A 358 8.80 6.45 2.77
CA MET A 358 10.10 5.95 3.23
C MET A 358 11.27 6.73 2.59
N VAL A 359 11.20 7.05 1.30
CA VAL A 359 12.21 7.88 0.62
C VAL A 359 12.24 9.30 1.22
N LYS A 360 11.08 9.86 1.57
CA LYS A 360 10.97 11.19 2.16
C LYS A 360 11.55 11.27 3.56
N GLN A 361 11.62 10.16 4.30
CA GLN A 361 12.22 10.07 5.63
C GLN A 361 13.63 10.74 5.67
N PRO A 362 13.84 11.75 6.54
CA PRO A 362 15.16 12.20 6.93
C PRO A 362 16.10 11.08 7.32
N THR A 363 17.35 11.26 6.89
CA THR A 363 18.42 10.33 7.20
C THR A 363 18.92 10.50 8.63
N ASN A 364 19.36 9.40 9.21
CA ASN A 364 20.04 9.34 10.50
C ASN A 364 20.96 8.11 10.52
N SER A 365 21.42 7.69 11.69
CA SER A 365 22.27 6.50 11.83
C SER A 365 21.57 5.18 11.47
N LEU A 366 20.24 5.14 11.46
CA LEU A 366 19.44 3.94 11.13
C LEU A 366 19.00 3.91 9.67
N TYR A 367 18.79 5.08 9.07
CA TYR A 367 18.52 5.24 7.65
C TYR A 367 19.58 6.16 7.03
N PRO A 368 20.77 5.63 6.72
CA PRO A 368 21.88 6.44 6.22
C PRO A 368 21.65 6.88 4.78
N GLU A 369 22.34 7.95 4.38
CA GLU A 369 22.28 8.54 3.03
C GLU A 369 22.52 7.52 1.92
N LYS A 370 23.41 6.54 2.15
CA LYS A 370 23.67 5.44 1.20
C LYS A 370 22.41 4.63 0.90
N THR A 371 21.68 4.20 1.93
CA THR A 371 20.46 3.40 1.80
C THR A 371 19.35 4.22 1.17
N LYS A 372 19.21 5.49 1.57
CA LYS A 372 18.29 6.44 0.94
C LYS A 372 18.55 6.61 -0.55
N ASN A 373 19.80 6.82 -0.95
CA ASN A 373 20.20 6.94 -2.35
C ASN A 373 19.92 5.67 -3.16
N LYS A 374 20.11 4.49 -2.55
CA LYS A 374 19.72 3.22 -3.17
C LYS A 374 18.21 3.13 -3.39
N PHE A 375 17.40 3.54 -2.40
CA PHE A 375 15.95 3.55 -2.52
C PHE A 375 15.48 4.52 -3.61
N ILE A 376 16.08 5.72 -3.66
CA ILE A 376 15.85 6.69 -4.73
C ILE A 376 16.21 6.08 -6.09
N ALA A 377 17.38 5.45 -6.24
CA ALA A 377 17.80 4.84 -7.49
C ALA A 377 16.80 3.77 -7.96
N ALA A 378 16.31 2.92 -7.06
CA ALA A 378 15.31 1.90 -7.37
C ALA A 378 13.97 2.52 -7.82
N LEU A 379 13.51 3.57 -7.12
CA LEU A 379 12.28 4.29 -7.49
C LEU A 379 12.39 4.90 -8.90
N ARG A 380 13.51 5.60 -9.16
CA ARG A 380 13.79 6.25 -10.45
C ARG A 380 13.84 5.23 -11.56
N SER A 381 14.68 4.21 -11.40
CA SER A 381 14.87 3.19 -12.45
C SER A 381 13.59 2.44 -12.79
N CYS A 382 12.72 2.16 -11.79
CA CYS A 382 11.40 1.58 -12.03
C CYS A 382 10.57 2.45 -12.97
N SER A 383 10.43 3.74 -12.65
CA SER A 383 9.67 4.67 -13.48
C SER A 383 10.27 4.88 -14.86
N ASP A 384 11.60 5.01 -14.95
CA ASP A 384 12.27 5.29 -16.20
C ASP A 384 12.13 4.12 -17.19
N VAL A 385 12.27 2.88 -16.71
CA VAL A 385 12.07 1.68 -17.54
C VAL A 385 10.61 1.53 -17.95
N LEU A 386 9.67 1.69 -16.99
CA LEU A 386 8.24 1.64 -17.25
C LEU A 386 7.85 2.64 -18.35
N TRP A 387 8.25 3.90 -18.19
CA TRP A 387 7.96 4.95 -19.15
C TRP A 387 8.65 4.72 -20.50
N THR A 388 9.88 4.22 -20.51
CA THR A 388 10.62 4.08 -21.77
C THR A 388 10.18 2.87 -22.59
N LEU A 389 9.80 1.76 -21.94
CA LEU A 389 9.63 0.47 -22.60
C LEU A 389 8.21 -0.11 -22.54
N ALA A 390 7.42 0.23 -21.53
CA ALA A 390 6.19 -0.49 -21.21
C ALA A 390 4.91 0.16 -21.71
N HIS A 391 5.03 1.10 -22.64
CA HIS A 391 3.89 1.65 -23.37
C HIS A 391 4.23 1.89 -24.85
N PRO A 392 3.27 1.76 -25.78
CA PRO A 392 3.47 2.20 -27.16
C PRO A 392 3.39 3.74 -27.26
N GLU A 393 4.00 4.32 -28.31
CA GLU A 393 3.96 5.76 -28.52
C GLU A 393 2.50 6.26 -28.64
N GLY A 394 2.15 7.27 -27.84
CA GLY A 394 0.81 7.86 -27.85
C GLY A 394 -0.26 7.14 -26.99
N TYR A 395 0.06 6.00 -26.36
CA TYR A 395 -0.89 5.24 -25.54
C TYR A 395 -0.28 4.92 -24.17
N TYR A 396 -0.80 5.53 -23.11
CA TYR A 396 -0.25 5.39 -21.75
C TYR A 396 -1.10 4.41 -20.94
N VAL A 397 -1.06 3.14 -21.34
CA VAL A 397 -1.66 2.01 -20.63
C VAL A 397 -0.58 1.03 -20.24
N TRP A 398 -0.75 0.39 -19.08
CA TRP A 398 0.30 -0.34 -18.41
C TRP A 398 -0.07 -1.81 -18.21
N GLU A 399 0.90 -2.70 -18.42
CA GLU A 399 0.77 -4.13 -18.14
C GLU A 399 1.73 -4.57 -17.02
N TYR A 400 1.62 -5.84 -16.63
CA TYR A 400 2.43 -6.53 -15.63
C TYR A 400 3.90 -6.61 -16.02
N ASP A 401 4.25 -6.50 -17.30
CA ASP A 401 5.64 -6.40 -17.73
C ASP A 401 6.04 -4.93 -17.85
N TRP A 402 6.70 -4.39 -16.82
CA TRP A 402 7.18 -3.01 -16.81
C TRP A 402 8.37 -2.76 -17.73
N ALA A 403 8.92 -3.79 -18.39
CA ALA A 403 10.00 -3.65 -19.35
C ALA A 403 9.55 -3.91 -20.80
N LYS A 404 8.24 -4.04 -21.04
CA LYS A 404 7.72 -4.36 -22.37
C LYS A 404 6.29 -3.85 -22.59
N ALA A 405 6.11 -3.11 -23.69
CA ALA A 405 4.79 -2.63 -24.09
C ALA A 405 3.80 -3.79 -24.34
N PRO A 406 2.52 -3.63 -23.98
CA PRO A 406 1.50 -4.63 -24.23
C PRO A 406 1.25 -4.82 -25.74
N ALA A 407 0.96 -6.05 -26.14
CA ALA A 407 0.70 -6.42 -27.53
C ALA A 407 -0.56 -7.29 -27.65
N PHE A 408 -1.12 -7.37 -28.86
CA PHE A 408 -2.20 -8.32 -29.16
C PHE A 408 -1.78 -9.76 -28.81
N GLY A 409 -2.71 -10.55 -28.28
CA GLY A 409 -2.44 -11.89 -27.78
C GLY A 409 -1.90 -11.93 -26.34
N ASN A 410 -1.86 -10.79 -25.62
CA ASN A 410 -1.28 -10.76 -24.27
C ASN A 410 -2.08 -11.54 -23.21
N ARG A 411 -3.37 -11.79 -23.42
CA ARG A 411 -4.25 -12.49 -22.47
C ARG A 411 -5.19 -13.48 -23.16
N ASP A 412 -5.66 -14.46 -22.39
CA ASP A 412 -6.72 -15.41 -22.73
C ASP A 412 -6.53 -16.23 -24.03
N ASN A 413 -5.29 -16.35 -24.52
CA ASN A 413 -4.96 -16.98 -25.82
C ASN A 413 -5.76 -16.39 -27.00
N ARG A 414 -6.06 -15.08 -26.95
CA ARG A 414 -6.79 -14.35 -28.00
C ARG A 414 -5.84 -13.48 -28.83
N GLU A 415 -5.26 -14.05 -29.86
CA GLU A 415 -4.30 -13.40 -30.79
C GLU A 415 -4.86 -12.15 -31.53
N ASP A 416 -6.19 -12.03 -31.55
CA ASP A 416 -6.94 -10.92 -32.13
C ASP A 416 -7.28 -9.81 -31.13
N ARG A 417 -6.96 -9.99 -29.84
CA ARG A 417 -7.33 -9.09 -28.75
C ARG A 417 -6.12 -8.58 -27.97
N LEU A 418 -6.12 -7.31 -27.62
CA LEU A 418 -5.25 -6.71 -26.61
C LEU A 418 -6.10 -6.34 -25.39
N THR A 419 -5.78 -6.87 -24.21
CA THR A 419 -6.54 -6.65 -22.97
C THR A 419 -5.67 -6.05 -21.89
N ILE A 420 -6.12 -4.97 -21.25
CA ILE A 420 -5.46 -4.41 -20.06
C ILE A 420 -6.43 -4.54 -18.88
N SER A 421 -6.03 -5.28 -17.85
CA SER A 421 -6.80 -5.39 -16.61
C SER A 421 -6.53 -4.21 -15.68
N LEU A 422 -7.52 -3.77 -14.91
CA LEU A 422 -7.36 -2.72 -13.90
C LEU A 422 -6.21 -3.04 -12.94
N ASN A 423 -6.09 -4.32 -12.54
CA ASN A 423 -5.05 -4.75 -11.62
C ASN A 423 -3.63 -4.64 -12.18
N ALA A 424 -3.47 -4.58 -13.50
CA ALA A 424 -2.18 -4.35 -14.15
C ALA A 424 -1.91 -2.86 -14.44
N GLU A 425 -2.98 -2.13 -14.77
CA GLU A 425 -2.95 -0.70 -15.04
C GLU A 425 -2.58 0.12 -13.79
N VAL A 426 -3.29 -0.14 -12.68
CA VAL A 426 -3.19 0.64 -11.43
C VAL A 426 -1.74 0.72 -10.89
N PRO A 427 -0.95 -0.36 -10.86
CA PRO A 427 0.46 -0.29 -10.46
C PRO A 427 1.31 0.59 -11.36
N GLY A 428 1.11 0.52 -12.68
CA GLY A 428 1.84 1.37 -13.63
C GLY A 428 1.49 2.84 -13.43
N ALA A 429 0.20 3.16 -13.40
CA ALA A 429 -0.27 4.52 -13.15
C ALA A 429 0.19 5.06 -11.78
N THR A 430 0.17 4.21 -10.75
CA THR A 430 0.72 4.54 -9.42
C THR A 430 2.21 4.86 -9.49
N MET A 431 3.02 4.06 -10.19
CA MET A 431 4.45 4.32 -10.34
C MET A 431 4.73 5.67 -11.03
N ILE A 432 3.99 6.00 -12.10
CA ILE A 432 4.15 7.28 -12.79
C ILE A 432 3.74 8.47 -11.89
N GLU A 433 2.61 8.38 -11.20
CA GLU A 433 2.18 9.43 -10.25
C GLU A 433 3.17 9.58 -9.10
N ILE A 434 3.63 8.48 -8.50
CA ILE A 434 4.61 8.52 -7.41
C ILE A 434 5.95 9.10 -7.86
N ARG A 435 6.38 8.83 -9.09
CA ARG A 435 7.58 9.46 -9.66
C ARG A 435 7.42 10.97 -9.82
N ALA A 436 6.27 11.44 -10.30
CA ALA A 436 5.98 12.87 -10.41
C ALA A 436 5.93 13.55 -9.04
N ARG A 437 5.29 12.91 -8.06
CA ARG A 437 5.23 13.38 -6.66
C ARG A 437 6.61 13.39 -5.99
N TYR A 438 7.50 12.45 -6.33
CA TYR A 438 8.89 12.50 -5.92
C TYR A 438 9.61 13.75 -6.47
N GLU A 439 9.44 14.07 -7.75
CA GLU A 439 10.06 15.28 -8.34
C GLU A 439 9.52 16.56 -7.68
N ASP A 440 8.22 16.61 -7.40
CA ASP A 440 7.58 17.70 -6.67
C ASP A 440 8.14 17.86 -5.26
N TRP A 441 8.41 16.75 -4.56
CA TRP A 441 9.07 16.73 -3.26
C TRP A 441 10.51 17.26 -3.33
N VAL A 442 11.31 16.80 -4.31
CA VAL A 442 12.69 17.27 -4.53
C VAL A 442 12.74 18.78 -4.82
N GLN A 443 11.74 19.30 -5.53
CA GLN A 443 11.58 20.74 -5.80
C GLN A 443 11.02 21.52 -4.60
N GLY A 444 10.71 20.85 -3.49
CA GLY A 444 10.24 21.47 -2.26
C GLY A 444 8.78 21.95 -2.33
N LYS A 445 7.94 21.37 -3.19
CA LYS A 445 6.51 21.73 -3.23
C LYS A 445 5.85 21.43 -1.90
N ALA A 446 5.07 22.39 -1.39
CA ALA A 446 4.46 22.32 -0.07
C ALA A 446 3.50 21.14 0.11
N THR A 447 2.86 20.71 -0.98
CA THR A 447 1.90 19.59 -1.05
C THR A 447 2.54 18.24 -0.78
N GLU A 448 3.86 18.14 -0.96
CA GLU A 448 4.62 16.90 -0.76
C GLU A 448 5.44 16.89 0.53
N LYS A 449 5.28 17.93 1.37
CA LYS A 449 5.92 17.95 2.70
C LYS A 449 5.43 16.75 3.51
N ALA A 450 6.40 16.09 4.14
CA ALA A 450 6.16 15.09 5.16
C ALA A 450 5.22 15.63 6.25
N ASN A 451 4.09 14.95 6.48
CA ASN A 451 3.13 15.31 7.51
C ASN A 451 3.20 14.31 8.68
N TRP A 452 4.25 14.44 9.50
CA TRP A 452 4.53 13.49 10.57
C TRP A 452 4.02 14.02 11.91
N VAL A 453 3.41 13.14 12.69
CA VAL A 453 3.08 13.41 14.08
C VAL A 453 4.29 13.00 14.92
N GLY A 454 4.97 13.95 15.58
CA GLY A 454 6.14 13.65 16.41
C GLY A 454 5.79 13.03 17.78
N PRO A 455 6.79 12.47 18.49
CA PRO A 455 6.61 11.78 19.78
C PRO A 455 6.10 12.66 20.92
N ASP A 456 6.16 13.97 20.74
CA ASP A 456 5.79 14.94 21.78
C ASP A 456 4.30 15.27 21.82
N PHE A 457 3.50 14.83 20.83
CA PHE A 457 2.06 15.14 20.75
C PHE A 457 1.21 14.48 21.86
N GLY A 458 1.76 13.50 22.61
CA GLY A 458 1.10 12.87 23.77
C GLY A 458 1.63 13.34 25.13
N LYS A 459 2.71 14.12 25.16
CA LYS A 459 3.21 14.71 26.40
C LYS A 459 2.41 15.98 26.63
N LYS A 460 1.32 15.90 27.39
CA LYS A 460 0.79 17.10 28.06
C LYS A 460 2.00 17.75 28.73
N ALA A 461 2.24 19.03 28.43
CA ALA A 461 3.18 19.81 29.21
C ALA A 461 2.72 19.70 30.67
N GLU A 462 3.44 18.92 31.46
CA GLU A 462 3.36 19.02 32.92
C GLU A 462 4.00 20.36 33.26
N GLU A 463 3.21 21.43 33.19
CA GLU A 463 3.49 22.72 33.82
C GLU A 463 2.74 22.85 35.15
#